data_AF-A0A6G3THZ4-F1
#
_entry.id   AF-A0A6G3THZ4-F1
#
_cell.length_a   1.000
_cell.length_b   1.000
_cell.length_c   1.000
_cell.angle_alpha   90.00
_cell.angle_beta   90.00
_cell.angle_gamma   90.00
#
_symmetry.space_group_name_H-M   'P 1'
#
loop_
_entity.id
_entity.type
_entity.pdbx_description
1 polymer ?
#
loop_
_entity_poly.entity_id
_entity_poly.type
_entity_poly.pdbx_seq_one_letter_code
_entity_poly.pdbx_strand_id
1 'polypeptide(L)'
;EPVRFDWYDAATHEAALDGTDRVYLVPPVGDTDPAAVMLPFLRRARAAGVRRAVLLGSSAVPEGGPAVGAVHRELPGLFDQWAVLRPSWFMQNFTGDHAHADGIRRHGTIWTAAGSGRVAFVDADDIAAVAVHALTDDRAPNTDLVLTGPEALDHDEIAAVLTRAGGRPVVHRRLTPEELRARLASVVPPDFAALLADLDRAIAQGAEDRTTDTVERVTGRPPRAFREVVERESAER
;
A
#
# COMPACT_ATOMS: atom_id res chain seq x y z
N GLU A 1 -3.11 16.15 -20.72
CA GLU A 1 -3.80 17.04 -19.77
C GLU A 1 -4.55 16.19 -18.74
N PRO A 2 -4.75 16.64 -17.50
CA PRO A 2 -5.54 15.88 -16.53
C PRO A 2 -7.00 15.78 -16.99
N VAL A 3 -7.60 14.60 -16.86
CA VAL A 3 -9.00 14.35 -17.16
C VAL A 3 -9.73 14.06 -15.84
N ARG A 4 -10.95 14.58 -15.69
CA ARG A 4 -11.78 14.30 -14.51
C ARG A 4 -12.13 12.81 -14.48
N PHE A 5 -11.91 12.18 -13.34
CA PHE A 5 -12.27 10.79 -13.09
C PHE A 5 -12.88 10.66 -11.69
N ASP A 6 -13.95 9.88 -11.59
CA ASP A 6 -14.59 9.51 -10.34
C ASP A 6 -15.05 8.05 -10.41
N TRP A 7 -14.62 7.23 -9.45
CA TRP A 7 -14.98 5.81 -9.37
C TRP A 7 -16.51 5.60 -9.37
N TYR A 8 -17.26 6.51 -8.77
CA TYR A 8 -18.71 6.39 -8.57
C TYR A 8 -19.54 7.17 -9.59
N ASP A 9 -18.90 7.95 -10.47
CA ASP A 9 -19.58 8.60 -11.60
C ASP A 9 -19.10 8.02 -12.93
N ALA A 10 -19.86 7.04 -13.40
CA ALA A 10 -19.59 6.33 -14.65
C ALA A 10 -19.61 7.22 -15.90
N ALA A 11 -20.18 8.42 -15.84
CA ALA A 11 -20.15 9.38 -16.95
C ALA A 11 -18.75 9.99 -17.14
N THR A 12 -17.88 9.91 -16.12
CA THR A 12 -16.49 10.41 -16.20
C THR A 12 -15.54 9.41 -16.85
N HIS A 13 -15.93 8.13 -16.97
CA HIS A 13 -15.01 7.06 -17.36
C HIS A 13 -14.62 7.09 -18.84
N GLU A 14 -15.55 7.50 -19.72
CA GLU A 14 -15.31 7.49 -21.17
C GLU A 14 -14.16 8.44 -21.55
N ALA A 15 -14.21 9.68 -21.07
CA ALA A 15 -13.14 10.66 -21.32
C ALA A 15 -11.78 10.22 -20.76
N ALA A 16 -11.76 9.49 -19.65
CA ALA A 16 -10.52 8.96 -19.06
C ALA A 16 -9.93 7.78 -19.87
N LEU A 17 -10.76 7.08 -20.66
CA LEU A 17 -10.35 5.93 -21.46
C LEU A 17 -10.06 6.29 -22.92
N ASP A 18 -10.44 7.48 -23.38
CA ASP A 18 -10.19 7.93 -24.75
C ASP A 18 -8.68 7.95 -25.06
N GLY A 19 -8.28 7.22 -26.11
CA GLY A 19 -6.89 7.08 -26.51
C GLY A 19 -5.98 6.31 -25.55
N THR A 20 -6.52 5.73 -24.47
CA THR A 20 -5.74 5.02 -23.44
C THR A 20 -5.51 3.56 -23.81
N ASP A 21 -4.27 3.10 -23.85
CA ASP A 21 -3.93 1.70 -24.10
C ASP A 21 -3.49 0.92 -22.84
N ARG A 22 -3.19 1.62 -21.73
CA ARG A 22 -2.75 1.03 -20.46
C ARG A 22 -3.27 1.82 -19.26
N VAL A 23 -3.58 1.15 -18.15
CA VAL A 23 -4.07 1.79 -16.91
C VAL A 23 -3.29 1.31 -15.69
N TYR A 24 -3.00 2.25 -14.78
CA TYR A 24 -2.57 1.97 -13.39
C TYR A 24 -3.71 2.35 -12.45
N LEU A 25 -4.10 1.44 -11.57
CA LEU A 25 -5.32 1.53 -10.78
C LEU A 25 -4.98 1.66 -9.30
N VAL A 26 -5.36 2.80 -8.72
CA VAL A 26 -5.37 2.99 -7.28
C VAL A 26 -6.82 2.80 -6.78
N PRO A 27 -7.07 1.83 -5.88
CA PRO A 27 -8.40 1.60 -5.33
C PRO A 27 -8.96 2.85 -4.63
N PRO A 28 -10.30 3.04 -4.61
CA PRO A 28 -10.92 4.12 -3.83
C PRO A 28 -10.55 4.00 -2.35
N VAL A 29 -10.02 5.09 -1.79
CA VAL A 29 -9.55 5.12 -0.40
C VAL A 29 -10.73 4.97 0.55
N GLY A 30 -10.64 4.02 1.47
CA GLY A 30 -11.66 3.80 2.51
C GLY A 30 -12.89 3.03 2.05
N ASP A 31 -12.94 2.55 0.80
CA ASP A 31 -14.02 1.67 0.34
C ASP A 31 -13.79 0.22 0.82
N THR A 32 -14.82 -0.38 1.40
CA THR A 32 -14.81 -1.78 1.84
C THR A 32 -15.11 -2.77 0.70
N ASP A 33 -15.71 -2.31 -0.39
CA ASP A 33 -16.00 -3.09 -1.61
C ASP A 33 -15.58 -2.35 -2.90
N PRO A 34 -14.26 -2.08 -3.08
CA PRO A 34 -13.75 -1.45 -4.30
C PRO A 34 -14.06 -2.27 -5.57
N ALA A 35 -14.31 -3.57 -5.46
CA ALA A 35 -14.60 -4.42 -6.62
C ALA A 35 -15.91 -4.01 -7.32
N ALA A 36 -16.90 -3.51 -6.57
CA ALA A 36 -18.18 -3.04 -7.11
C ALA A 36 -18.01 -1.91 -8.14
N VAL A 37 -17.01 -1.04 -7.98
CA VAL A 37 -16.73 0.07 -8.89
C VAL A 37 -15.58 -0.20 -9.86
N MET A 38 -14.56 -0.92 -9.42
CA MET A 38 -13.38 -1.19 -10.25
C MET A 38 -13.65 -2.20 -11.37
N LEU A 39 -14.43 -3.26 -11.12
CA LEU A 39 -14.70 -4.27 -12.15
C LEU A 39 -15.53 -3.73 -13.32
N PRO A 40 -16.62 -2.95 -13.12
CA PRO A 40 -17.29 -2.29 -14.22
C PRO A 40 -16.37 -1.36 -15.02
N PHE A 41 -15.52 -0.57 -14.35
CA PHE A 41 -14.55 0.28 -15.02
C PHE A 41 -13.55 -0.54 -15.87
N LEU A 42 -12.98 -1.62 -15.32
CA LEU A 42 -12.03 -2.47 -16.04
C LEU A 42 -12.65 -3.12 -17.28
N ARG A 43 -13.92 -3.54 -17.21
CA ARG A 43 -14.64 -4.06 -18.38
C ARG A 43 -14.83 -2.98 -19.45
N ARG A 44 -15.13 -1.74 -19.06
CA ARG A 44 -15.20 -0.59 -20.00
C ARG A 44 -13.83 -0.29 -20.59
N ALA A 45 -12.78 -0.28 -19.77
CA ALA A 45 -11.40 -0.07 -20.19
C ALA A 45 -11.01 -1.07 -21.27
N ARG A 46 -11.25 -2.36 -21.04
CA ARG A 46 -11.02 -3.41 -22.04
C ARG A 46 -11.81 -3.16 -23.33
N ALA A 47 -13.11 -2.83 -23.22
CA ALA A 47 -13.96 -2.54 -24.38
C ALA A 47 -13.52 -1.30 -25.16
N ALA A 48 -12.92 -0.32 -24.49
CA ALA A 48 -12.36 0.90 -25.07
C ALA A 48 -10.96 0.69 -25.69
N GLY A 49 -10.38 -0.50 -25.59
CA GLY A 49 -9.09 -0.84 -26.21
C GLY A 49 -7.89 -0.79 -25.25
N VAL A 50 -8.10 -0.64 -23.95
CA VAL A 50 -7.03 -0.83 -22.96
C VAL A 50 -6.55 -2.27 -23.01
N ARG A 51 -5.25 -2.46 -23.20
CA ARG A 51 -4.60 -3.76 -23.34
C ARG A 51 -3.87 -4.19 -22.08
N ARG A 52 -3.41 -3.23 -21.26
CA ARG A 52 -2.65 -3.49 -20.03
C ARG A 52 -3.28 -2.85 -18.80
N ALA A 53 -3.38 -3.61 -17.71
CA ALA A 53 -3.84 -3.10 -16.42
C ALA A 53 -2.89 -3.47 -15.29
N VAL A 54 -2.46 -2.47 -14.51
CA VAL A 54 -1.64 -2.66 -13.31
C VAL A 54 -2.46 -2.22 -12.10
N LEU A 55 -2.73 -3.14 -11.17
CA LEU A 55 -3.50 -2.87 -9.96
C LEU A 55 -2.58 -2.64 -8.77
N LEU A 56 -2.81 -1.57 -8.00
CA LEU A 56 -2.28 -1.47 -6.65
C LEU A 56 -3.14 -2.30 -5.68
N GLY A 57 -2.59 -3.41 -5.22
CA GLY A 57 -3.14 -4.28 -4.19
C GLY A 57 -2.42 -4.12 -2.85
N SER A 58 -2.34 -5.21 -2.09
CA SER A 58 -1.69 -5.27 -0.78
C SER A 58 -1.11 -6.66 -0.52
N SER A 59 0.03 -6.75 0.19
CA SER A 59 0.60 -8.02 0.64
C SER A 59 -0.35 -8.78 1.57
N ALA A 60 -1.12 -8.06 2.39
CA ALA A 60 -2.08 -8.60 3.35
C ALA A 60 -3.37 -9.14 2.71
N VAL A 61 -3.62 -8.82 1.43
CA VAL A 61 -4.82 -9.23 0.70
C VAL A 61 -4.44 -10.23 -0.39
N PRO A 62 -4.76 -11.53 -0.24
CA PRO A 62 -4.49 -12.52 -1.27
C PRO A 62 -5.44 -12.36 -2.46
N GLU A 63 -5.09 -12.99 -3.59
CA GLU A 63 -5.99 -13.16 -4.72
C GLU A 63 -7.32 -13.75 -4.27
N GLY A 64 -8.42 -13.10 -4.67
CA GLY A 64 -9.75 -13.56 -4.34
C GLY A 64 -10.17 -13.36 -2.88
N GLY A 65 -9.32 -12.71 -2.08
CA GLY A 65 -9.65 -12.19 -0.76
C GLY A 65 -10.61 -10.99 -0.82
N PRO A 66 -10.85 -10.33 0.33
CA PRO A 66 -11.76 -9.19 0.40
C PRO A 66 -11.24 -7.97 -0.39
N ALA A 67 -12.12 -7.00 -0.61
CA ALA A 67 -11.81 -5.73 -1.26
C ALA A 67 -11.08 -5.91 -2.61
N VAL A 68 -9.84 -5.43 -2.72
CA VAL A 68 -9.03 -5.50 -3.94
C VAL A 68 -8.64 -6.93 -4.34
N GLY A 69 -8.75 -7.90 -3.43
CA GLY A 69 -8.52 -9.32 -3.74
C GLY A 69 -9.51 -9.85 -4.77
N ALA A 70 -10.77 -9.42 -4.73
CA ALA A 70 -11.77 -9.77 -5.74
C ALA A 70 -11.42 -9.17 -7.12
N VAL A 71 -10.87 -7.96 -7.15
CA VAL A 71 -10.38 -7.35 -8.40
C VAL A 71 -9.17 -8.10 -8.95
N HIS A 72 -8.24 -8.50 -8.06
CA HIS A 72 -7.07 -9.30 -8.42
C HIS A 72 -7.50 -10.61 -9.12
N ARG A 73 -8.47 -11.36 -8.58
CA ARG A 73 -8.94 -12.63 -9.18
C ARG A 73 -9.42 -12.46 -10.63
N GLU A 74 -10.11 -11.36 -10.93
CA GLU A 74 -10.70 -11.15 -12.26
C GLU A 74 -9.71 -10.57 -13.28
N LEU A 75 -8.65 -9.90 -12.81
CA LEU A 75 -7.72 -9.17 -13.67
C LEU A 75 -7.08 -10.02 -14.78
N PRO A 76 -6.60 -11.26 -14.51
CA PRO A 76 -6.03 -12.13 -15.54
C PRO A 76 -7.04 -12.58 -16.61
N GLY A 77 -8.34 -12.58 -16.29
CA GLY A 77 -9.41 -12.89 -17.24
C GLY A 77 -9.88 -11.69 -18.08
N LEU A 78 -9.53 -10.48 -17.66
CA LEU A 78 -9.90 -9.24 -18.34
C LEU A 78 -8.81 -8.73 -19.29
N PHE A 79 -7.53 -8.95 -18.98
CA PHE A 79 -6.40 -8.43 -19.74
C PHE A 79 -5.31 -9.49 -19.96
N ASP A 80 -4.80 -9.58 -21.18
CA ASP A 80 -3.65 -10.45 -21.51
C ASP A 80 -2.31 -9.89 -20.98
N GLN A 81 -2.30 -8.59 -20.67
CA GLN A 81 -1.17 -7.89 -20.06
C GLN A 81 -1.62 -7.33 -18.72
N TRP A 82 -1.13 -7.88 -17.62
CA TRP A 82 -1.55 -7.46 -16.29
C TRP A 82 -0.43 -7.56 -15.26
N ALA A 83 -0.61 -6.85 -14.15
CA ALA A 83 0.15 -7.08 -12.93
C ALA A 83 -0.68 -6.63 -11.71
N VAL A 84 -0.47 -7.29 -10.58
CA VAL A 84 -0.97 -6.79 -9.28
C VAL A 84 0.23 -6.50 -8.39
N LEU A 85 0.44 -5.22 -8.07
CA LEU A 85 1.48 -4.82 -7.12
C LEU A 85 0.94 -5.02 -5.72
N ARG A 86 1.61 -5.85 -4.93
CA ARG A 86 1.21 -6.20 -3.55
C ARG A 86 2.26 -5.67 -2.59
N PRO A 87 2.34 -4.35 -2.41
CA PRO A 87 3.28 -3.78 -1.45
C PRO A 87 2.95 -4.25 -0.03
N SER A 88 4.00 -4.39 0.76
CA SER A 88 3.92 -4.39 2.21
C SER A 88 3.45 -3.02 2.73
N TRP A 89 3.64 -2.78 4.02
CA TRP A 89 3.26 -1.53 4.66
C TRP A 89 4.18 -0.37 4.24
N PHE A 90 3.65 0.85 4.15
CA PHE A 90 4.41 1.96 3.57
C PHE A 90 5.30 2.62 4.62
N MET A 91 6.53 2.96 4.23
CA MET A 91 7.41 3.78 5.07
C MET A 91 6.79 5.15 5.36
N GLN A 92 6.00 5.66 4.42
CA GLN A 92 5.23 6.90 4.55
C GLN A 92 4.17 6.88 5.66
N ASN A 93 3.88 5.72 6.26
CA ASN A 93 3.03 5.66 7.44
C ASN A 93 3.63 6.39 8.65
N PHE A 94 4.96 6.54 8.70
CA PHE A 94 5.69 7.20 9.80
C PHE A 94 6.04 8.65 9.51
N THR A 95 5.75 9.11 8.29
CA THR A 95 5.97 10.46 7.81
C THR A 95 4.66 11.03 7.23
N GLY A 96 4.69 12.22 6.63
CA GLY A 96 3.45 12.84 6.09
C GLY A 96 2.31 12.98 7.12
N ASP A 97 1.07 12.69 6.69
CA ASP A 97 -0.16 12.91 7.47
C ASP A 97 -0.83 11.63 7.99
N HIS A 98 -0.13 10.51 7.94
CA HIS A 98 -0.65 9.25 8.47
C HIS A 98 -0.77 9.28 10.02
N ALA A 99 -1.64 8.42 10.57
CA ALA A 99 -1.95 8.40 12.00
C ALA A 99 -0.74 8.13 12.91
N HIS A 100 0.19 7.25 12.48
CA HIS A 100 1.45 7.07 13.22
C HIS A 100 2.31 8.34 13.18
N ALA A 101 2.42 9.00 12.03
CA ALA A 101 3.17 10.24 11.89
C ALA A 101 2.60 11.38 12.75
N ASP A 102 1.26 11.49 12.85
CA ASP A 102 0.60 12.42 13.77
C ASP A 102 0.91 12.09 15.23
N GLY A 103 0.84 10.81 15.60
CA GLY A 103 1.21 10.31 16.92
C GLY A 103 2.66 10.62 17.31
N ILE A 104 3.59 10.41 16.38
CA ILE A 104 5.00 10.75 16.54
C ILE A 104 5.16 12.26 16.75
N ARG A 105 4.53 13.10 15.92
CA ARG A 105 4.65 14.56 16.02
C ARG A 105 4.10 15.13 17.32
N ARG A 106 2.91 14.67 17.74
CA ARG A 106 2.20 15.22 18.90
C ARG A 106 2.66 14.63 20.22
N HIS A 107 3.06 13.36 20.23
CA HIS A 107 3.25 12.60 21.46
C HIS A 107 4.56 11.81 21.50
N GLY A 108 5.38 11.85 20.43
CA GLY A 108 6.59 11.03 20.35
C GLY A 108 6.28 9.54 20.46
N THR A 109 5.10 9.09 20.01
CA THR A 109 4.64 7.72 20.26
C THR A 109 4.06 7.08 19.02
N ILE A 110 4.45 5.83 18.76
CA ILE A 110 3.80 4.92 17.82
C ILE A 110 2.96 3.95 18.65
N TRP A 111 1.65 3.84 18.38
CA TRP A 111 0.78 2.86 19.03
C TRP A 111 0.42 1.75 18.06
N THR A 112 0.70 0.51 18.44
CA THR A 112 0.31 -0.68 17.67
C THR A 112 -0.07 -1.82 18.61
N ALA A 113 -0.82 -2.78 18.09
CA ALA A 113 -1.01 -4.10 18.67
C ALA A 113 -0.11 -5.16 18.00
N ALA A 114 0.90 -4.71 17.22
CA ALA A 114 1.79 -5.56 16.46
C ALA A 114 2.89 -6.24 17.31
N GLY A 115 3.02 -5.90 18.59
CA GLY A 115 4.01 -6.51 19.47
C GLY A 115 5.42 -6.38 18.90
N SER A 116 6.17 -7.48 18.85
CA SER A 116 7.50 -7.56 18.20
C SER A 116 7.42 -8.12 16.79
N GLY A 117 6.23 -8.09 16.18
CA GLY A 117 6.03 -8.46 14.79
C GLY A 117 6.84 -7.54 13.89
N ARG A 118 7.52 -8.15 12.92
CA ARG A 118 8.42 -7.45 12.00
C ARG A 118 7.73 -7.30 10.65
N VAL A 119 7.99 -6.18 9.99
CA VAL A 119 7.42 -5.83 8.70
C VAL A 119 8.51 -5.25 7.82
N ALA A 120 8.65 -5.76 6.60
CA ALA A 120 9.55 -5.15 5.63
C ALA A 120 8.86 -3.98 4.91
N PHE A 121 8.72 -2.85 5.63
CA PHE A 121 8.07 -1.64 5.11
C PHE A 121 8.70 -1.19 3.79
N VAL A 122 7.90 -0.82 2.80
CA VAL A 122 8.35 -0.43 1.45
C VAL A 122 8.17 1.07 1.21
N ASP A 123 9.09 1.68 0.49
CA ASP A 123 9.01 3.09 0.08
C ASP A 123 8.01 3.29 -1.05
N ALA A 124 7.13 4.30 -0.97
CA ALA A 124 6.18 4.63 -2.04
C ALA A 124 6.86 4.88 -3.39
N ASP A 125 8.07 5.46 -3.41
CA ASP A 125 8.83 5.67 -4.65
C ASP A 125 9.31 4.34 -5.28
N ASP A 126 9.54 3.30 -4.47
CA ASP A 126 9.89 1.97 -4.97
C ASP A 126 8.66 1.26 -5.55
N ILE A 127 7.49 1.43 -4.91
CA ILE A 127 6.20 0.97 -5.48
C ILE A 127 5.97 1.66 -6.83
N ALA A 128 6.15 2.99 -6.89
CA ALA A 128 5.97 3.77 -8.10
C ALA A 128 6.95 3.33 -9.21
N ALA A 129 8.22 3.08 -8.88
CA ALA A 129 9.20 2.58 -9.84
C ALA A 129 8.79 1.22 -10.42
N VAL A 130 8.34 0.28 -9.58
CA VAL A 130 7.83 -1.01 -10.04
C VAL A 130 6.56 -0.83 -10.90
N ALA A 131 5.67 0.09 -10.53
CA ALA A 131 4.47 0.41 -11.30
C ALA A 131 4.80 0.94 -12.69
N VAL A 132 5.80 1.82 -12.81
CA VAL A 132 6.29 2.32 -14.10
C VAL A 132 6.74 1.15 -14.96
N HIS A 133 7.65 0.30 -14.47
CA HIS A 133 8.14 -0.86 -15.22
C HIS A 133 7.01 -1.82 -15.63
N ALA A 134 6.14 -2.18 -14.69
CA ALA A 134 4.99 -3.05 -14.97
C ALA A 134 4.07 -2.45 -16.07
N LEU A 135 3.92 -1.14 -16.08
CA LEU A 135 3.07 -0.43 -17.04
C LEU A 135 3.76 -0.22 -18.40
N THR A 136 5.06 0.09 -18.43
CA THR A 136 5.72 0.60 -19.64
C THR A 136 6.66 -0.38 -20.35
N ASP A 137 7.16 -1.41 -19.67
CA ASP A 137 8.11 -2.35 -20.28
C ASP A 137 7.46 -3.15 -21.43
N ASP A 138 8.28 -3.60 -22.39
CA ASP A 138 7.82 -4.32 -23.57
C ASP A 138 6.96 -5.54 -23.22
N ARG A 139 7.29 -6.23 -22.13
CA ARG A 139 6.56 -7.38 -21.60
C ARG A 139 5.93 -7.03 -20.26
N ALA A 140 4.63 -7.31 -20.14
CA ALA A 140 3.96 -7.24 -18.85
C ALA A 140 4.45 -8.37 -17.92
N PRO A 141 4.46 -8.17 -16.59
CA PRO A 141 4.80 -9.21 -15.63
C PRO A 141 3.87 -10.43 -15.71
N ASN A 142 2.57 -10.22 -15.95
CA ASN A 142 1.53 -11.25 -15.98
C ASN A 142 1.51 -12.11 -14.71
N THR A 143 1.71 -11.45 -13.56
CA THR A 143 1.76 -12.05 -12.23
C THR A 143 1.50 -10.98 -11.16
N ASP A 144 1.29 -11.40 -9.92
CA ASP A 144 1.35 -10.51 -8.77
C ASP A 144 2.78 -10.36 -8.22
N LEU A 145 3.10 -9.17 -7.74
CA LEU A 145 4.43 -8.77 -7.33
C LEU A 145 4.39 -8.29 -5.89
N VAL A 146 4.84 -9.12 -4.94
CA VAL A 146 4.99 -8.71 -3.55
C VAL A 146 6.17 -7.76 -3.43
N LEU A 147 5.95 -6.55 -2.93
CA LEU A 147 6.97 -5.50 -2.83
C LEU A 147 7.29 -5.23 -1.36
N THR A 148 8.56 -5.31 -0.99
CA THR A 148 9.02 -5.09 0.38
C THR A 148 10.19 -4.11 0.39
N GLY A 149 10.44 -3.49 1.54
CA GLY A 149 11.74 -2.88 1.82
C GLY A 149 12.87 -3.91 1.91
N PRO A 150 14.12 -3.45 2.09
CA PRO A 150 15.30 -4.31 2.14
C PRO A 150 15.40 -5.13 3.43
N GLU A 151 14.71 -4.72 4.49
CA GLU A 151 14.78 -5.33 5.82
C GLU A 151 13.40 -5.34 6.48
N ALA A 152 13.08 -6.42 7.19
CA ALA A 152 11.95 -6.44 8.11
C ALA A 152 12.36 -5.74 9.41
N LEU A 153 11.52 -4.84 9.91
CA LEU A 153 11.74 -4.07 11.14
C LEU A 153 10.53 -4.19 12.06
N ASP A 154 10.75 -4.25 13.36
CA ASP A 154 9.68 -4.02 14.33
C ASP A 154 9.49 -2.51 14.61
N HIS A 155 8.43 -2.17 15.33
CA HIS A 155 8.10 -0.77 15.62
C HIS A 155 9.05 -0.12 16.64
N ASP A 156 9.81 -0.89 17.43
CA ASP A 156 10.86 -0.35 18.31
C ASP A 156 12.07 0.09 17.46
N GLU A 157 12.45 -0.71 16.45
CA GLU A 157 13.51 -0.39 15.49
C GLU A 157 13.15 0.85 14.66
N ILE A 158 11.90 0.96 14.20
CA ILE A 158 11.36 2.16 13.54
C ILE A 158 11.47 3.39 14.46
N ALA A 159 11.03 3.27 15.71
CA ALA A 159 11.10 4.36 16.68
C ALA A 159 12.55 4.81 16.96
N ALA A 160 13.51 3.86 16.98
CA ALA A 160 14.93 4.16 17.16
C ALA A 160 15.53 4.91 15.94
N VAL A 161 15.15 4.56 14.71
CA VAL A 161 15.56 5.30 13.51
C VAL A 161 15.01 6.73 13.55
N LEU A 162 13.72 6.89 13.84
CA LEU A 162 13.07 8.21 13.92
C LEU A 162 13.66 9.08 15.04
N THR A 163 13.97 8.49 16.20
CA THR A 163 14.61 9.19 17.32
C THR A 163 15.97 9.76 16.92
N ARG A 164 16.79 8.95 16.23
CA ARG A 164 18.11 9.37 15.75
C ARG A 164 18.02 10.48 14.71
N ALA A 165 17.10 10.35 13.75
CA ALA A 165 16.94 11.34 12.69
C ALA A 165 16.34 12.66 13.18
N GLY A 166 15.31 12.61 14.03
CA GLY A 166 14.57 13.79 14.48
C GLY A 166 15.11 14.46 15.74
N GLY A 167 16.10 13.85 16.43
CA GLY A 167 16.68 14.37 17.67
C GLY A 167 15.73 14.42 18.87
N ARG A 168 14.53 13.85 18.76
CA ARG A 168 13.50 13.81 19.81
C ARG A 168 13.11 12.36 20.09
N PRO A 169 12.92 11.95 21.35
CA PRO A 169 12.52 10.59 21.67
C PRO A 169 11.20 10.19 21.00
N VAL A 170 11.24 9.08 20.28
CA VAL A 170 10.06 8.36 19.77
C VAL A 170 10.04 6.99 20.43
N VAL A 171 8.88 6.59 20.96
CA VAL A 171 8.69 5.30 21.62
C VAL A 171 7.57 4.51 20.96
N HIS A 172 7.71 3.19 20.91
CA HIS A 172 6.62 2.32 20.52
C HIS A 172 5.88 1.84 21.77
N ARG A 173 4.58 2.15 21.82
CA ARG A 173 3.66 1.69 22.86
C ARG A 173 2.83 0.53 22.35
N ARG A 174 3.16 -0.65 22.86
CA ARG A 174 2.48 -1.92 22.61
C ARG A 174 1.13 -1.90 23.31
N LEU A 175 0.06 -2.02 22.55
CA LEU A 175 -1.31 -2.13 23.01
C LEU A 175 -1.79 -3.58 22.85
N THR A 176 -2.82 -3.97 23.60
CA THR A 176 -3.61 -5.15 23.19
C THR A 176 -4.46 -4.81 21.96
N PRO A 177 -4.91 -5.81 21.18
CA PRO A 177 -5.84 -5.57 20.08
C PRO A 177 -7.12 -4.83 20.52
N GLU A 178 -7.63 -5.11 21.72
CA GLU A 178 -8.81 -4.46 22.30
C GLU A 178 -8.53 -2.99 22.62
N GLU A 179 -7.36 -2.67 23.18
CA GLU A 179 -6.94 -1.30 23.47
C GLU A 179 -6.74 -0.49 22.18
N LEU A 180 -6.12 -1.09 21.16
CA LEU A 180 -5.96 -0.45 19.85
C LEU A 180 -7.32 -0.18 19.21
N ARG A 181 -8.22 -1.17 19.20
CA ARG A 181 -9.58 -1.01 18.68
C ARG A 181 -10.33 0.11 19.41
N ALA A 182 -10.26 0.16 20.73
CA ALA A 182 -10.90 1.21 21.53
C ALA A 182 -10.33 2.60 21.22
N ARG A 183 -9.00 2.70 21.02
CA ARG A 183 -8.34 3.94 20.60
C ARG A 183 -8.83 4.39 19.22
N LEU A 184 -8.86 3.48 18.25
CA LEU A 184 -9.23 3.78 16.87
C LEU A 184 -10.72 4.08 16.68
N ALA A 185 -11.59 3.51 17.52
CA ALA A 185 -13.04 3.75 17.46
C ALA A 185 -13.46 5.22 17.66
N SER A 186 -12.56 6.07 18.19
CA SER A 186 -12.79 7.52 18.32
C SER A 186 -12.48 8.33 17.05
N VAL A 187 -11.83 7.71 16.06
CA VAL A 187 -11.30 8.38 14.85
C VAL A 187 -11.82 7.75 13.56
N VAL A 188 -12.17 6.46 13.59
CA VAL A 188 -12.68 5.71 12.43
C VAL A 188 -13.89 4.85 12.81
N PRO A 189 -14.71 4.40 11.83
CA PRO A 189 -15.84 3.52 12.10
C PRO A 189 -15.44 2.25 12.87
N PRO A 190 -16.30 1.71 13.77
CA PRO A 190 -15.95 0.58 14.64
C PRO A 190 -15.47 -0.68 13.91
N ASP A 191 -16.08 -1.03 12.79
CA ASP A 191 -15.69 -2.20 12.00
C ASP A 191 -14.30 -2.02 11.36
N PHE A 192 -13.98 -0.79 10.95
CA PHE A 192 -12.65 -0.45 10.43
C PHE A 192 -11.59 -0.44 11.54
N ALA A 193 -11.94 0.04 12.74
CA ALA A 193 -11.06 -0.06 13.92
C ALA A 193 -10.77 -1.53 14.29
N ALA A 194 -11.75 -2.42 14.19
CA ALA A 194 -11.58 -3.85 14.42
C ALA A 194 -10.66 -4.47 13.37
N LEU A 195 -10.88 -4.17 12.09
CA LEU A 195 -10.02 -4.63 10.99
C LEU A 195 -8.55 -4.22 11.19
N LEU A 196 -8.29 -2.96 11.53
CA LEU A 196 -6.92 -2.48 11.79
C LEU A 196 -6.26 -3.19 12.97
N ALA A 197 -7.01 -3.46 14.05
CA ALA A 197 -6.49 -4.22 15.17
C ALA A 197 -6.21 -5.70 14.83
N ASP A 198 -7.00 -6.30 13.95
CA ASP A 198 -6.78 -7.65 13.46
C ASP A 198 -5.55 -7.75 12.54
N LEU A 199 -5.30 -6.73 11.72
CA LEU A 199 -4.08 -6.62 10.90
C LEU A 199 -2.83 -6.54 11.78
N ASP A 200 -2.84 -5.70 12.82
CA ASP A 200 -1.75 -5.63 13.80
C ASP A 200 -1.53 -6.98 14.49
N ARG A 201 -2.61 -7.69 14.86
CA ARG A 201 -2.50 -9.03 15.46
C ARG A 201 -1.84 -10.03 14.49
N ALA A 202 -2.16 -9.97 13.21
CA ALA A 202 -1.53 -10.82 12.19
C ALA A 202 -0.03 -10.50 12.04
N ILE A 203 0.35 -9.22 12.08
CA ILE A 203 1.76 -8.79 12.10
C ILE A 203 2.46 -9.36 13.34
N ALA A 204 1.84 -9.28 14.53
CA ALA A 204 2.39 -9.85 15.76
C ALA A 204 2.64 -11.37 15.67
N GLN A 205 1.93 -12.05 14.77
CA GLN A 205 2.05 -13.49 14.50
C GLN A 205 3.00 -13.81 13.32
N GLY A 206 3.68 -12.80 12.76
CA GLY A 206 4.70 -12.97 11.71
C GLY A 206 4.16 -12.97 10.28
N ALA A 207 2.91 -12.51 10.04
CA ALA A 207 2.31 -12.53 8.69
C ALA A 207 3.09 -11.71 7.64
N GLU A 208 3.86 -10.73 8.08
CA GLU A 208 4.61 -9.77 7.24
C GLU A 208 6.14 -9.81 7.49
N ASP A 209 6.64 -10.79 8.24
CA ASP A 209 8.08 -10.97 8.51
C ASP A 209 8.78 -11.68 7.34
N ARG A 210 8.85 -10.99 6.21
CA ARG A 210 9.54 -11.45 5.00
C ARG A 210 10.08 -10.28 4.19
N THR A 211 11.18 -10.52 3.49
CA THR A 211 11.68 -9.65 2.42
C THR A 211 11.54 -10.36 1.08
N THR A 212 11.53 -9.57 0.01
CA THR A 212 11.52 -10.02 -1.39
C THR A 212 12.55 -9.21 -2.17
N ASP A 213 13.04 -9.78 -3.27
CA ASP A 213 13.95 -9.17 -4.23
C ASP A 213 13.19 -8.44 -5.36
N THR A 214 11.87 -8.31 -5.27
CA THR A 214 11.03 -7.86 -6.39
C THR A 214 11.38 -6.45 -6.87
N VAL A 215 11.64 -5.51 -5.96
CA VAL A 215 12.04 -4.14 -6.33
C VAL A 215 13.34 -4.17 -7.12
N GLU A 216 14.35 -4.92 -6.65
CA GLU A 216 15.65 -5.04 -7.32
C GLU A 216 15.53 -5.73 -8.68
N ARG A 217 14.82 -6.87 -8.73
CA ARG A 217 14.62 -7.64 -9.97
C ARG A 217 13.91 -6.83 -11.05
N VAL A 218 12.93 -6.01 -10.68
CA VAL A 218 12.13 -5.23 -11.64
C VAL A 218 12.82 -3.92 -12.03
N THR A 219 13.41 -3.21 -11.06
CA THR A 219 13.93 -1.84 -11.29
C THR A 219 15.44 -1.77 -11.51
N GLY A 220 16.16 -2.87 -11.26
CA GLY A 220 17.63 -2.93 -11.33
C GLY A 220 18.36 -2.21 -10.18
N ARG A 221 17.64 -1.74 -9.15
CA ARG A 221 18.20 -1.10 -7.97
C ARG A 221 17.60 -1.67 -6.68
N PRO A 222 18.37 -1.79 -5.58
CA PRO A 222 17.83 -2.27 -4.31
C PRO A 222 16.72 -1.34 -3.78
N PRO A 223 15.74 -1.88 -3.03
CA PRO A 223 14.75 -1.06 -2.35
C PRO A 223 15.43 -0.17 -1.29
N ARG A 224 14.89 1.03 -1.09
CA ARG A 224 15.44 2.01 -0.14
C ARG A 224 15.29 1.55 1.29
N ALA A 225 16.31 1.80 2.11
CA ALA A 225 16.25 1.53 3.53
C ALA A 225 15.39 2.58 4.25
N PHE A 226 14.73 2.20 5.35
CA PHE A 226 13.85 3.12 6.09
C PHE A 226 14.57 4.41 6.54
N ARG A 227 15.84 4.28 6.95
CA ARG A 227 16.67 5.42 7.33
C ARG A 227 16.83 6.44 6.19
N GLU A 228 17.04 5.97 4.95
CA GLU A 228 17.20 6.84 3.78
C GLU A 228 15.92 7.62 3.49
N VAL A 229 14.77 6.96 3.62
CA VAL A 229 13.45 7.59 3.45
C VAL A 229 13.19 8.65 4.51
N VAL A 230 13.51 8.35 5.78
CA VAL A 230 13.38 9.33 6.87
C VAL A 230 14.29 10.55 6.65
N GLU A 231 15.54 10.34 6.23
CA GLU A 231 16.49 11.42 5.92
C GLU A 231 15.97 12.29 4.76
N ARG A 232 15.49 11.67 3.67
CA ARG A 232 14.88 12.37 2.52
C ARG A 232 13.70 13.25 2.93
N GLU A 233 12.71 12.66 3.59
CA GLU A 233 11.45 13.36 3.91
C GLU A 233 11.58 14.39 5.05
N SER A 234 12.69 14.34 5.80
CA SER A 234 13.03 15.38 6.77
C SER A 234 13.68 16.60 6.11
N ALA A 235 14.37 16.44 4.98
CA ALA A 235 15.02 17.52 4.25
C ALA A 235 14.04 18.34 3.38
N GLU A 236 12.88 17.75 3.05
CA GLU A 236 11.83 18.40 2.24
C GLU A 236 10.86 19.27 3.07
N ARG A 237 11.07 19.36 4.40
CA ARG A 237 10.28 20.19 5.33
C ARG A 237 11.04 21.43 5.75
#